data_AF-D3XNP2-F1
#
_entry.id   AF-D3XNP2-F1
#
_cell.length_a   1.000
_cell.length_b   1.000
_cell.length_c   1.000
_cell.angle_alpha   90.00
_cell.angle_beta   90.00
_cell.angle_gamma   90.00
#
_symmetry.space_group_name_H-M   'P 1'
#
loop_
_entity.id
_entity.type
_entity.pdbx_description
1 polymer ?
#
loop_
_entity_poly.entity_id
_entity_poly.type
_entity_poly.pdbx_seq_one_letter_code
_entity_poly.pdbx_strand_id
1 'polypeptide(L)'
;DPQVATVGLTQRQAEAQMLDVDSRTLTLDNVPRALANFETDGFIKLVADKQSGRLLGAQILSAEAGEMIQTATLAIRNGMTVQELGDQLFPYLTMV
;
A
#
# COMPACT_ATOMS: atom_id res chain seq x y z
N ASP A 1 -1.13 -10.83 -16.39
CA ASP A 1 -2.19 -9.85 -16.15
C ASP A 1 -2.08 -9.42 -14.69
N PRO A 2 -1.89 -8.12 -14.39
CA PRO A 2 -1.68 -7.68 -13.02
C PRO A 2 -2.94 -7.96 -12.18
N GLN A 3 -2.72 -8.51 -11.00
CA GLN A 3 -3.77 -8.73 -10.01
C GLN A 3 -4.15 -7.40 -9.36
N VAL A 4 -5.39 -7.33 -8.86
CA VAL A 4 -5.89 -6.20 -8.08
C VAL A 4 -6.23 -6.67 -6.68
N ALA A 5 -5.71 -5.97 -5.67
CA ALA A 5 -6.04 -6.21 -4.29
C ALA A 5 -6.31 -4.89 -3.55
N THR A 6 -7.28 -4.89 -2.63
CA THR A 6 -7.65 -3.72 -1.84
C THR A 6 -7.97 -4.12 -0.41
N VAL A 7 -7.64 -3.26 0.55
CA VAL A 7 -8.03 -3.40 1.95
C VAL A 7 -8.28 -2.02 2.57
N GLY A 8 -9.23 -1.93 3.49
CA GLY A 8 -9.57 -0.67 4.15
C GLY A 8 -10.23 0.35 3.23
N LEU A 9 -9.99 1.64 3.49
CA LEU A 9 -10.62 2.74 2.77
C LEU A 9 -9.83 3.16 1.54
N THR A 10 -10.55 3.41 0.45
CA THR A 10 -10.04 4.27 -0.63
C THR A 10 -10.06 5.73 -0.20
N GLN A 11 -9.26 6.58 -0.84
CA GLN A 11 -9.27 8.03 -0.60
C GLN A 11 -10.70 8.61 -0.71
N ARG A 12 -11.43 8.25 -1.77
CA ARG A 12 -12.81 8.71 -1.99
C ARG A 12 -13.75 8.28 -0.86
N GLN A 13 -13.62 7.05 -0.36
CA GLN A 13 -14.45 6.57 0.75
C GLN A 13 -14.11 7.28 2.06
N ALA A 14 -12.83 7.58 2.31
CA ALA A 14 -12.41 8.31 3.50
C ALA A 14 -12.89 9.78 3.46
N GLU A 15 -12.75 10.45 2.31
CA GLU A 15 -13.26 11.80 2.09
C GLU A 15 -14.80 11.85 2.23
N ALA A 16 -15.52 10.84 1.74
CA ALA A 16 -16.97 10.73 1.91
C ALA A 16 -17.39 10.53 3.38
N GLN A 17 -16.49 10.05 4.24
CA GLN A 17 -16.67 9.95 5.69
C GLN A 17 -16.19 11.21 6.42
N MET A 18 -15.84 12.28 5.68
CA MET A 18 -15.31 13.54 6.21
C MET A 18 -14.00 13.36 7.01
N LEU A 19 -13.21 12.32 6.69
CA LEU A 19 -11.88 12.13 7.25
C LEU A 19 -10.86 12.99 6.51
N ASP A 20 -9.94 13.60 7.25
CA ASP A 20 -8.81 14.32 6.65
C ASP A 20 -7.68 13.33 6.34
N VAL A 21 -7.53 12.98 5.07
CA VAL A 21 -6.59 11.94 4.62
C VAL A 21 -5.56 12.45 3.63
N ASP A 22 -4.37 11.85 3.67
CA ASP A 22 -3.38 11.92 2.59
C ASP A 22 -3.36 10.57 1.86
N SER A 23 -3.11 10.59 0.55
CA SER A 23 -2.93 9.38 -0.24
C SER A 23 -1.70 9.48 -1.09
N ARG A 24 -0.90 8.40 -1.11
CA ARG A 24 0.36 8.33 -1.84
C ARG A 24 0.37 7.11 -2.72
N THR A 25 0.88 7.27 -3.93
CA THR A 25 1.01 6.20 -4.91
C THR A 25 2.48 6.01 -5.27
N LEU A 26 2.94 4.76 -5.23
CA LEU A 26 4.25 4.32 -5.68
C LEU A 26 4.05 3.44 -6.92
N THR A 27 4.66 3.80 -8.04
CA THR A 27 4.65 2.98 -9.26
C THR A 27 5.69 1.86 -9.16
N LEU A 28 5.43 0.69 -9.76
CA LEU A 28 6.29 -0.50 -9.58
C LEU A 28 7.66 -0.39 -10.25
N ASP A 29 7.89 0.58 -11.13
CA ASP A 29 9.22 0.94 -11.62
C ASP A 29 10.14 1.49 -10.51
N ASN A 30 9.61 1.79 -9.33
CA ASN A 30 10.36 2.12 -8.11
C ASN A 30 10.56 0.92 -7.18
N VAL A 31 10.08 -0.29 -7.54
CA VAL A 31 10.21 -1.51 -6.73
C VAL A 31 11.32 -2.39 -7.33
N PRO A 32 12.46 -2.59 -6.63
CA PRO A 32 13.61 -3.31 -7.18
C PRO A 32 13.29 -4.73 -7.67
N ARG A 33 12.42 -5.46 -6.98
CA ARG A 33 12.00 -6.80 -7.42
C ARG A 33 11.21 -6.75 -8.74
N ALA A 34 10.31 -5.79 -8.90
CA ALA A 34 9.54 -5.61 -10.13
C ALA A 34 10.45 -5.29 -11.33
N LEU A 35 11.47 -4.45 -11.12
CA LEU A 35 12.52 -4.20 -12.13
C LEU A 35 13.27 -5.49 -12.49
N ALA A 36 13.67 -6.28 -11.50
CA ALA A 36 14.39 -7.54 -11.72
C ALA A 36 13.53 -8.60 -12.44
N ASN A 37 12.21 -8.58 -12.22
CA ASN A 37 11.26 -9.47 -12.87
C ASN A 37 10.83 -8.97 -14.27
N PHE A 38 11.20 -7.76 -14.67
CA PHE A 38 10.67 -7.07 -15.86
C PHE A 38 9.14 -6.90 -15.84
N GLU A 39 8.55 -6.77 -14.65
CA GLU A 39 7.10 -6.64 -14.42
C GLU A 39 6.79 -5.34 -13.65
N THR A 40 7.00 -4.21 -14.31
CA THR A 40 6.86 -2.87 -13.69
C THR A 40 5.47 -2.24 -13.88
N ASP A 41 4.53 -2.97 -14.47
CA ASP A 41 3.17 -2.48 -14.69
C ASP A 41 2.37 -2.49 -13.39
N GLY A 42 1.93 -1.31 -12.95
CA GLY A 42 1.02 -1.15 -11.84
C GLY A 42 1.53 -0.21 -10.75
N PHE A 43 0.93 -0.31 -9.56
CA PHE A 43 1.19 0.62 -8.47
C PHE A 43 0.77 0.06 -7.10
N ILE A 44 1.29 0.69 -6.06
CA ILE A 44 0.86 0.57 -4.66
C ILE A 44 0.32 1.95 -4.24
N LYS A 45 -0.94 2.04 -3.83
CA LYS A 45 -1.54 3.26 -3.27
C LYS A 45 -1.88 3.02 -1.81
N LEU A 46 -1.41 3.91 -0.93
CA LEU A 46 -1.74 3.94 0.49
C LEU A 46 -2.60 5.15 0.80
N VAL A 47 -3.51 5.00 1.76
CA VAL A 47 -4.39 6.05 2.29
C VAL A 47 -4.17 6.13 3.79
N ALA A 48 -3.81 7.31 4.30
CA ALA A 48 -3.51 7.52 5.70
C ALA A 48 -4.24 8.75 6.24
N ASP A 49 -4.57 8.72 7.53
CA ASP A 49 -5.07 9.88 8.25
C ASP A 49 -3.98 10.97 8.33
N LYS A 50 -4.30 12.23 8.00
CA LYS A 50 -3.30 13.32 7.95
C LYS A 50 -2.74 13.69 9.31
N GLN A 51 -3.54 13.60 10.36
CA GLN A 51 -3.14 14.08 11.69
C GLN A 51 -2.29 13.05 12.43
N SER A 52 -2.72 11.79 12.40
CA SER A 52 -2.08 10.69 13.12
C SER A 52 -1.10 9.89 12.27
N GLY A 53 -1.16 10.00 10.94
CA GLY A 53 -0.39 9.14 10.03
C GLY A 53 -0.88 7.69 9.99
N ARG A 54 -2.00 7.37 10.66
CA ARG A 54 -2.55 6.00 10.73
C ARG A 54 -2.93 5.50 9.34
N LEU A 55 -2.50 4.29 9.01
CA LEU A 55 -2.86 3.65 7.74
C LEU A 55 -4.35 3.25 7.77
N LEU A 56 -5.12 3.75 6.81
CA LEU A 56 -6.56 3.53 6.70
C LEU A 56 -6.95 2.59 5.56
N GLY A 57 -6.10 2.48 4.53
CA GLY A 57 -6.34 1.59 3.41
C GLY A 57 -5.19 1.50 2.42
N ALA A 58 -5.26 0.47 1.57
CA ALA A 58 -4.31 0.23 0.50
C ALA A 58 -5.00 -0.33 -0.74
N GLN A 59 -4.49 0.02 -1.92
CA GLN A 59 -4.88 -0.54 -3.21
C GLN A 59 -3.61 -0.91 -3.98
N ILE A 60 -3.53 -2.14 -4.49
CA ILE A 60 -2.35 -2.66 -5.17
C ILE A 60 -2.78 -3.23 -6.52
N LEU A 61 -2.07 -2.84 -7.56
CA LEU A 61 -2.11 -3.40 -8.90
C LEU A 61 -0.71 -3.92 -9.22
N SER A 62 -0.53 -5.25 -9.26
CA SER A 62 0.78 -5.89 -9.51
C SER A 62 0.61 -7.39 -9.79
N ALA A 63 1.65 -8.07 -10.29
CA ALA A 63 1.60 -9.53 -10.48
C ALA A 63 1.31 -10.32 -9.18
N GLU A 64 1.72 -9.80 -8.02
CA GLU A 64 1.62 -10.45 -6.71
C GLU A 64 0.69 -9.68 -5.74
N ALA A 65 -0.27 -8.90 -6.25
CA ALA A 65 -1.07 -8.00 -5.42
C ALA A 65 -1.82 -8.72 -4.27
N GLY A 66 -2.27 -9.96 -4.49
CA GLY A 66 -2.95 -10.78 -3.48
C GLY A 66 -2.08 -11.14 -2.26
N GLU A 67 -0.76 -11.25 -2.44
CA GLU A 67 0.19 -11.50 -1.35
C GLU A 67 0.64 -10.18 -0.70
N MET A 68 0.96 -9.16 -1.52
CA MET A 68 1.37 -7.83 -1.03
C MET A 68 0.33 -7.18 -0.11
N ILE A 69 -0.96 -7.40 -0.39
CA ILE A 69 -2.05 -6.80 0.41
C ILE A 69 -2.08 -7.32 1.85
N GLN A 70 -1.49 -8.49 2.14
CA GLN A 70 -1.47 -9.07 3.48
C GLN A 70 -0.69 -8.18 4.45
N THR A 71 0.42 -7.59 4.01
CA THR A 71 1.20 -6.62 4.79
C THR A 71 0.33 -5.43 5.21
N ALA A 72 -0.38 -4.83 4.26
CA ALA A 72 -1.29 -3.72 4.54
C ALA A 72 -2.46 -4.13 5.45
N THR A 73 -2.97 -5.35 5.27
CA THR A 73 -4.06 -5.90 6.10
C THR A 73 -3.64 -6.01 7.56
N LEU A 74 -2.45 -6.57 7.81
CA LEU A 74 -1.88 -6.67 9.16
C LEU A 74 -1.60 -5.28 9.75
N ALA A 75 -1.02 -4.37 8.97
CA ALA A 75 -0.71 -3.01 9.44
C ALA A 75 -1.99 -2.25 9.87
N ILE A 76 -3.04 -2.28 9.04
CA ILE A 76 -4.33 -1.67 9.35
C ILE A 76 -4.96 -2.31 10.60
N ARG A 77 -4.94 -3.65 10.69
CA ARG A 77 -5.50 -4.38 11.83
C ARG A 77 -4.81 -4.02 13.15
N ASN A 78 -3.49 -3.82 13.12
CA ASN A 78 -2.70 -3.41 14.28
C ASN A 78 -2.71 -1.88 14.50
N GLY A 79 -3.40 -1.12 13.64
CA GLY A 79 -3.51 0.33 13.76
C GLY A 79 -2.20 1.08 13.53
N MET A 80 -1.28 0.51 12.77
CA MET A 80 0.02 1.11 12.48
C MET A 80 -0.10 2.40 11.67
N THR A 81 0.84 3.30 11.87
CA THR A 81 1.10 4.45 11.01
C THR A 81 1.90 4.06 9.77
N VAL A 82 1.87 4.90 8.74
CA VAL A 82 2.71 4.73 7.54
C VAL A 82 4.21 4.76 7.88
N GLN A 83 4.59 5.53 8.90
CA GLN A 83 5.97 5.60 9.37
C GLN A 83 6.39 4.30 10.05
N GLU A 84 5.59 3.79 10.99
CA GLU A 84 5.88 2.52 11.67
C GLU A 84 5.94 1.34 10.69
N LEU A 85 5.13 1.36 9.62
CA LEU A 85 5.22 0.37 8.55
C LEU A 85 6.53 0.53 7.75
N GLY A 86 6.91 1.76 7.40
CA GLY A 86 8.16 2.05 6.69
C GLY A 86 9.42 1.74 7.51
N ASP A 87 9.33 1.79 8.84
CA ASP A 87 10.42 1.48 9.77
C ASP A 87 10.60 -0.03 10.00
N GLN A 88 9.71 -0.88 9.47
CA GLN A 88 9.89 -2.34 9.51
C GLN A 88 11.01 -2.80 8.59
N LEU A 89 11.63 -3.93 8.95
CA LEU A 89 12.64 -4.57 8.12
C LEU A 89 11.98 -5.44 7.05
N PHE A 90 11.96 -4.94 5.81
CA PHE A 90 11.61 -5.73 4.63
C PHE A 90 12.88 -6.26 3.95
N PRO A 91 12.93 -7.55 3.58
CA PRO A 91 14.05 -8.08 2.82
C PRO A 91 14.21 -7.35 1.48
N TYR A 92 15.45 -7.13 1.04
CA TYR A 92 15.70 -6.51 -0.25
C TYR A 92 15.28 -7.45 -1.40
N LEU A 93 14.82 -6.86 -2.51
CA LEU A 93 14.24 -7.57 -3.65
C LEU A 93 13.05 -8.47 -3.22
N THR A 94 12.04 -7.89 -2.57
CA THR A 94 10.72 -8.52 -2.39
C THR A 94 9.63 -7.66 -3.02
N MET A 95 8.48 -8.28 -3.30
CA MET A 95 7.25 -7.54 -3.62
C MET A 95 6.50 -7.14 -2.34
N VAL A 96 6.65 -7.90 -1.26
CA VAL A 96 6.02 -7.69 0.05
C VAL A 96 6.81 -6.76 0.96
#